data_AF-A0AAW1S1N9-F1
#
_entry.id   AF-A0AAW1S1N9-F1
#
_cell.length_a   1.000
_cell.length_b   1.000
_cell.length_c   1.000
_cell.angle_alpha   90.00
_cell.angle_beta   90.00
_cell.angle_gamma   90.00
#
_symmetry.space_group_name_H-M   'P 1'
#
loop_
_entity.id
_entity.type
_entity.pdbx_description
1 polymer ?
#
loop_
_entity_poly.entity_id
_entity_poly.type
_entity_poly.pdbx_seq_one_letter_code
_entity_poly.pdbx_strand_id
1 'polypeptide(L)'
;MENVNPDKLGQLTRQGLQATGHFFKPVLPYAVQASASAIGFSLGLGVCQAMGLVLRVSCGTPVAGPVMGMLGVGLSSAMAGQASLYSQQRLAAHPSGLLRLRAPSRPLMSRQDLLTDALVGIAAYKMLGGRFRAVLPSDLCKPGAFAHESLPTVGAGYAGETSRAELRRLMRRDGCHHCGWKRGQCIGDHIPPNKLAWAGNSQAERLANSLASAVNKARKTSKWTAVKQGAAAMQSVLSSAGASPRSAAGLQRFYPQCRKCSQLQAAAVRSNRTRLILHKGGPRSWYFAGVLVGLRHYYAIPGP
;
A
#
# COMPACT_ATOMS: atom_id res chain seq x y z
N MET A 1 54.52 -28.54 -15.33
CA MET A 1 53.71 -27.41 -14.83
C MET A 1 54.06 -26.21 -15.69
N GLU A 2 53.16 -25.78 -16.59
CA GLU A 2 53.41 -24.59 -17.42
C GLU A 2 53.33 -23.33 -16.55
N ASN A 3 54.39 -22.50 -16.60
CA ASN A 3 54.42 -21.19 -15.96
C ASN A 3 53.44 -20.26 -16.69
N VAL A 4 52.28 -20.00 -16.09
CA VAL A 4 51.31 -19.04 -16.61
C VAL A 4 51.85 -17.63 -16.39
N ASN A 5 52.04 -16.88 -17.48
CA ASN A 5 52.50 -15.50 -17.43
C ASN A 5 51.45 -14.60 -16.74
N PRO A 6 51.79 -13.93 -15.62
CA PRO A 6 50.85 -13.06 -14.88
C PRO A 6 50.30 -11.91 -15.73
N ASP A 7 51.06 -11.41 -16.72
CA ASP A 7 50.61 -10.34 -17.62
C ASP A 7 49.45 -10.81 -18.52
N LYS A 8 49.48 -12.08 -18.95
CA LYS A 8 48.42 -12.67 -19.77
C LYS A 8 47.12 -12.81 -18.98
N LEU A 9 47.20 -13.16 -17.69
CA LEU A 9 46.03 -13.20 -16.80
C LEU A 9 45.44 -11.80 -16.57
N GLY A 10 46.30 -10.79 -16.40
CA GLY A 10 45.88 -9.39 -16.27
C GLY A 10 45.22 -8.82 -17.53
N GLN A 11 45.68 -9.21 -18.72
CA GLN A 11 45.06 -8.84 -19.99
C GLN A 11 43.69 -9.51 -20.18
N LEU A 12 43.59 -10.82 -19.91
CA LEU A 12 42.31 -11.55 -20.00
C LEU A 12 41.26 -10.99 -19.04
N THR A 13 41.67 -10.63 -17.81
CA THR A 13 40.77 -10.01 -16.83
C THR A 13 40.28 -8.64 -17.31
N ARG A 14 41.16 -7.80 -17.87
CA ARG A 14 40.79 -6.49 -18.44
C ARG A 14 39.87 -6.63 -19.66
N GLN A 15 40.14 -7.58 -20.55
CA GLN A 15 39.28 -7.88 -21.70
C GLN A 15 37.89 -8.38 -21.26
N GLY A 16 37.83 -9.26 -20.25
CA GLY A 16 36.57 -9.70 -19.66
C GLY A 16 35.76 -8.57 -19.02
N LEU A 17 36.42 -7.65 -18.31
CA LEU A 17 35.77 -6.46 -17.73
C LEU A 17 35.30 -5.47 -18.80
N GLN A 18 36.06 -5.28 -19.88
CA GLN A 18 35.65 -4.43 -21.00
C GLN A 18 34.46 -5.03 -21.77
N ALA A 19 34.47 -6.35 -21.99
CA ALA A 19 33.38 -7.07 -22.65
C ALA A 19 32.08 -7.01 -21.84
N THR A 20 32.16 -7.26 -20.52
CA THR A 20 31.00 -7.12 -19.62
C THR A 20 30.51 -5.67 -19.57
N GLY A 21 31.40 -4.68 -19.51
CA GLY A 21 31.06 -3.27 -19.61
C GLY A 21 30.28 -2.92 -20.88
N HIS A 22 30.69 -3.45 -22.04
CA HIS A 22 29.98 -3.24 -23.31
C HIS A 22 28.56 -3.83 -23.30
N PHE A 23 28.37 -5.00 -22.68
CA PHE A 23 27.06 -5.64 -22.58
C PHE A 23 26.08 -4.85 -21.70
N PHE A 24 26.53 -4.27 -20.59
CA PHE A 24 25.66 -3.54 -19.66
C PHE A 24 25.41 -2.08 -20.03
N LYS A 25 26.27 -1.45 -20.85
CA LYS A 25 26.10 -0.07 -21.32
C LYS A 25 24.68 0.25 -21.83
N PRO A 26 24.05 -0.55 -22.71
CA PRO A 26 22.69 -0.25 -23.17
C PRO A 26 21.63 -0.47 -22.10
N VAL A 27 21.83 -1.38 -21.14
CA VAL A 27 20.81 -1.75 -20.14
C VAL A 27 20.82 -0.81 -18.93
N LEU A 28 21.99 -0.26 -18.60
CA LEU A 28 22.19 0.53 -17.39
C LEU A 28 21.22 1.72 -17.25
N PRO A 29 20.93 2.52 -18.30
CA PRO A 29 19.98 3.62 -18.18
C PRO A 29 18.58 3.17 -17.79
N TYR A 30 18.11 2.06 -18.38
CA TYR A 30 16.81 1.48 -18.07
C TYR A 30 16.74 1.00 -16.62
N ALA A 31 17.80 0.33 -16.15
CA ALA A 31 17.87 -0.19 -14.79
C ALA A 31 17.86 0.95 -13.76
N VAL A 32 18.63 2.02 -14.00
CA VAL A 32 18.69 3.20 -13.13
C VAL A 32 17.34 3.92 -13.11
N GLN A 33 16.73 4.14 -14.28
CA GLN A 33 15.43 4.81 -14.40
C GLN A 33 14.30 4.02 -13.74
N ALA A 34 14.20 2.72 -14.02
CA ALA A 34 13.22 1.83 -13.40
C ALA A 34 13.39 1.80 -11.87
N SER A 35 14.63 1.75 -11.39
CA SER A 35 14.93 1.76 -9.95
C SER A 35 14.53 3.08 -9.30
N ALA A 36 14.90 4.22 -9.91
CA ALA A 36 14.52 5.55 -9.42
C ALA A 36 13.00 5.70 -9.33
N SER A 37 12.28 5.26 -10.37
CA SER A 37 10.82 5.28 -10.40
C SER A 37 10.20 4.37 -9.32
N ALA A 38 10.70 3.14 -9.17
CA ALA A 38 10.25 2.20 -8.15
C ALA A 38 10.43 2.75 -6.72
N ILE A 39 11.58 3.39 -6.47
CA ILE A 39 11.89 4.05 -5.19
C ILE A 39 10.94 5.22 -4.97
N GLY A 40 10.79 6.12 -5.96
CA GLY A 40 9.89 7.26 -5.87
C GLY A 40 8.44 6.86 -5.56
N PHE A 41 7.93 5.85 -6.25
CA PHE A 41 6.62 5.27 -5.99
C PHE A 41 6.50 4.69 -4.57
N SER A 42 7.48 3.90 -4.14
CA SER A 42 7.47 3.25 -2.83
C SER A 42 7.52 4.26 -1.68
N LEU A 43 8.33 5.32 -1.83
CA LEU A 43 8.39 6.42 -0.87
C LEU A 43 7.06 7.17 -0.80
N GLY A 44 6.44 7.45 -1.94
CA GLY A 44 5.11 8.08 -1.98
C GLY A 44 4.05 7.27 -1.24
N LEU A 45 4.02 5.94 -1.42
CA LEU A 45 3.09 5.07 -0.68
C LEU A 45 3.41 5.05 0.82
N GLY A 46 4.69 5.10 1.19
CA GLY A 46 5.14 5.21 2.59
C GLY A 46 4.65 6.51 3.24
N VAL A 47 4.72 7.63 2.53
CA VAL A 47 4.16 8.92 2.98
C VAL A 47 2.65 8.82 3.14
N CYS A 48 1.93 8.20 2.19
CA CYS A 48 0.49 7.99 2.32
C CYS A 48 0.12 7.15 3.55
N GLN A 49 0.91 6.13 3.88
CA GLN A 49 0.72 5.36 5.12
C GLN A 49 0.91 6.21 6.38
N ALA A 50 1.98 7.01 6.42
CA ALA A 50 2.25 7.92 7.52
C ALA A 50 1.13 8.96 7.70
N MET A 51 0.61 9.51 6.59
CA MET A 51 -0.56 10.40 6.62
C MET A 51 -1.80 9.70 7.17
N GLY A 52 -2.07 8.46 6.76
CA GLY A 52 -3.15 7.65 7.33
C GLY A 52 -3.02 7.48 8.84
N LEU A 53 -1.79 7.28 9.33
CA LEU A 53 -1.52 7.17 10.76
C LEU A 53 -1.82 8.49 11.51
N VAL A 54 -1.35 9.62 10.98
CA VAL A 54 -1.59 10.96 11.57
C VAL A 54 -3.08 11.30 11.58
N LEU A 55 -3.77 11.06 10.46
CA LEU A 55 -5.19 11.36 10.30
C LEU A 55 -6.11 10.30 10.93
N ARG A 56 -5.54 9.24 11.53
CA ARG A 56 -6.27 8.08 12.06
C ARG A 56 -7.21 7.41 11.04
N VAL A 57 -6.85 7.45 9.77
CA VAL A 57 -7.54 6.73 8.70
C VAL A 57 -6.83 5.41 8.45
N SER A 58 -7.57 4.31 8.51
CA SER A 58 -7.04 2.96 8.27
C SER A 58 -7.62 2.34 7.02
N CYS A 59 -7.07 1.20 6.61
CA CYS A 59 -7.66 0.34 5.57
C CYS A 59 -9.09 -0.13 5.90
N GLY A 60 -9.49 -0.10 7.18
CA GLY A 60 -10.82 -0.45 7.66
C GLY A 60 -11.74 0.75 7.88
N THR A 61 -11.35 1.97 7.49
CA THR A 61 -12.25 3.14 7.47
C THR A 61 -13.04 3.11 6.16
N PRO A 62 -14.38 2.95 6.21
CA PRO A 62 -15.21 2.86 5.00
C PRO A 62 -15.11 4.17 4.21
N VAL A 63 -15.06 4.07 2.88
CA VAL A 63 -14.89 5.18 1.91
C VAL A 63 -13.52 5.89 2.01
N ALA A 64 -13.18 6.46 3.17
CA ALA A 64 -11.95 7.24 3.35
C ALA A 64 -10.68 6.43 3.08
N GLY A 65 -10.62 5.16 3.53
CA GLY A 65 -9.48 4.28 3.28
C GLY A 65 -9.21 4.08 1.77
N PRO A 66 -10.20 3.60 0.99
CA PRO A 66 -10.09 3.50 -0.47
C PRO A 66 -9.77 4.83 -1.18
N VAL A 67 -10.45 5.94 -0.82
CA VAL A 67 -10.26 7.24 -1.47
C VAL A 67 -8.86 7.78 -1.23
N MET A 68 -8.41 7.81 0.03
CA MET A 68 -7.05 8.23 0.37
C MET A 68 -6.01 7.31 -0.26
N GLY A 69 -6.26 6.00 -0.30
CA GLY A 69 -5.36 5.06 -0.95
C GLY A 69 -5.23 5.30 -2.45
N MET A 70 -6.33 5.61 -3.14
CA MET A 70 -6.32 5.95 -4.56
C MET A 70 -5.56 7.25 -4.84
N LEU A 71 -5.81 8.30 -4.04
CA LEU A 71 -5.05 9.56 -4.10
C LEU A 71 -3.57 9.33 -3.83
N GLY A 72 -3.25 8.51 -2.83
CA GLY A 72 -1.88 8.10 -2.49
C GLY A 72 -1.18 7.41 -3.65
N VAL A 73 -1.85 6.48 -4.34
CA VAL A 73 -1.32 5.83 -5.55
C VAL A 73 -1.09 6.86 -6.67
N GLY A 74 -2.05 7.74 -6.95
CA GLY A 74 -1.92 8.77 -7.98
C GLY A 74 -0.72 9.70 -7.73
N LEU A 75 -0.60 10.22 -6.50
CA LEU A 75 0.53 11.07 -6.11
C LEU A 75 1.87 10.32 -6.16
N SER A 76 1.91 9.08 -5.69
CA SER A 76 3.11 8.24 -5.75
C SER A 76 3.55 7.96 -7.18
N SER A 77 2.58 7.82 -8.10
CA SER A 77 2.83 7.60 -9.52
C SER A 77 3.41 8.85 -10.19
N ALA A 78 2.85 10.02 -9.90
CA ALA A 78 3.43 11.28 -10.34
C ALA A 78 4.86 11.50 -9.80
N MET A 79 5.13 11.14 -8.53
CA MET A 79 6.49 11.15 -7.97
C MET A 79 7.42 10.17 -8.69
N ALA A 80 6.92 8.99 -9.07
CA ALA A 80 7.68 7.98 -9.81
C ALA A 80 8.12 8.50 -11.19
N GLY A 81 7.19 9.13 -11.93
CA GLY A 81 7.49 9.77 -13.22
C GLY A 81 8.51 10.90 -13.12
N GLN A 82 8.38 11.76 -12.10
CA GLN A 82 9.39 12.80 -11.80
C GLN A 82 10.77 12.20 -11.52
N ALA A 83 10.83 11.16 -10.68
CA ALA A 83 12.09 10.49 -10.35
C ALA A 83 12.73 9.85 -11.60
N SER A 84 11.91 9.26 -12.45
CA SER A 84 12.30 8.68 -13.74
C SER A 84 12.93 9.74 -14.66
N LEU A 85 12.22 10.84 -14.94
CA LEU A 85 12.73 11.93 -15.79
C LEU A 85 14.00 12.56 -15.23
N TYR A 86 14.05 12.77 -13.91
CA TYR A 86 15.24 13.29 -13.25
C TYR A 86 16.44 12.36 -13.46
N SER A 87 16.27 11.06 -13.25
CA SER A 87 17.35 10.08 -13.44
C SER A 87 17.84 10.04 -14.89
N GLN A 88 16.92 10.16 -15.85
CA GLN A 88 17.23 10.16 -17.29
C GLN A 88 18.04 11.40 -17.69
N GLN A 89 17.61 12.59 -17.27
CA GLN A 89 18.33 13.84 -17.54
C GLN A 89 19.73 13.84 -16.92
N ARG A 90 19.88 13.24 -15.74
CA ARG A 90 21.18 13.09 -15.09
C ARG A 90 22.12 12.19 -15.88
N LEU A 91 21.63 11.06 -16.37
CA LEU A 91 22.41 10.14 -17.20
C LEU A 91 22.81 10.80 -18.52
N ALA A 92 21.90 11.55 -19.16
CA ALA A 92 22.18 12.28 -20.39
C ALA A 92 23.24 13.39 -20.19
N ALA A 93 23.19 14.11 -19.06
CA ALA A 93 24.13 15.20 -18.77
C ALA A 93 25.54 14.72 -18.36
N HIS A 94 25.68 13.50 -17.83
CA HIS A 94 26.95 12.99 -17.30
C HIS A 94 27.22 11.55 -17.76
N PRO A 95 27.54 11.32 -19.05
CA PRO A 95 27.82 9.98 -19.58
C PRO A 95 29.04 9.30 -18.92
N SER A 96 29.93 10.07 -18.28
CA SER A 96 31.13 9.59 -17.58
C SER A 96 30.90 9.14 -16.13
N GLY A 97 29.66 9.15 -15.61
CA GLY A 97 29.28 8.48 -14.36
C GLY A 97 29.63 9.19 -13.04
N LEU A 98 30.31 10.34 -13.06
CA LEU A 98 30.56 11.15 -11.85
C LEU A 98 29.31 11.97 -11.47
N LEU A 99 28.51 11.41 -10.55
CA LEU A 99 27.28 12.01 -10.01
C LEU A 99 27.56 13.27 -9.19
N ARG A 100 27.43 14.46 -9.78
CA ARG A 100 27.34 15.72 -9.01
C ARG A 100 25.91 15.94 -8.54
N LEU A 101 25.66 16.03 -7.23
CA LEU A 101 24.34 16.25 -6.62
C LEU A 101 23.80 17.70 -6.75
N ARG A 102 23.76 18.28 -7.96
CA ARG A 102 23.16 19.61 -8.18
C ARG A 102 21.71 19.52 -8.67
N ALA A 103 20.73 19.82 -7.83
CA ALA A 103 19.32 19.80 -8.25
C ALA A 103 19.09 20.71 -9.49
N PRO A 104 18.30 20.27 -10.49
CA PRO A 104 17.89 21.10 -11.60
C PRO A 104 16.98 22.21 -11.09
N SER A 105 17.13 23.39 -11.67
CA SER A 105 16.44 24.61 -11.26
C SER A 105 15.05 24.78 -11.87
N ARG A 106 14.58 23.87 -12.72
CA ARG A 106 13.29 23.97 -13.42
C ARG A 106 12.39 22.75 -13.15
N PRO A 107 11.06 22.96 -13.03
CA PRO A 107 10.12 21.85 -12.96
C PRO A 107 10.21 21.02 -14.25
N LEU A 108 10.41 19.71 -14.10
CA LEU A 108 10.71 18.83 -15.23
C LEU A 108 9.47 18.36 -15.99
N MET A 109 8.27 18.42 -15.38
CA MET A 109 7.04 17.92 -16.01
C MET A 109 5.99 19.00 -16.18
N SER A 110 5.26 18.87 -17.28
CA SER A 110 4.00 19.57 -17.49
C SER A 110 2.93 19.08 -16.50
N ARG A 111 1.89 19.89 -16.27
CA ARG A 111 0.72 19.46 -15.48
C ARG A 111 0.01 18.25 -16.11
N GLN A 112 0.02 18.17 -17.44
CA GLN A 112 -0.57 17.06 -18.18
C GLN A 112 0.18 15.76 -17.94
N ASP A 113 1.51 15.80 -17.86
CA ASP A 113 2.32 14.61 -17.56
C ASP A 113 2.08 14.11 -16.14
N LEU A 114 1.97 15.03 -15.16
CA LEU A 114 1.66 14.68 -13.78
C LEU A 114 0.31 13.97 -13.68
N LEU A 115 -0.71 14.50 -14.38
CA LEU A 115 -2.03 13.91 -14.43
C LEU A 115 -2.01 12.55 -15.13
N THR A 116 -1.30 12.44 -16.25
CA THR A 116 -1.17 11.19 -17.01
C THR A 116 -0.50 10.11 -16.16
N ASP A 117 0.60 10.44 -15.48
CA ASP A 117 1.30 9.50 -14.59
C ASP A 117 0.43 9.03 -13.43
N ALA A 118 -0.34 9.95 -12.84
CA ALA A 118 -1.30 9.61 -11.79
C ALA A 118 -2.36 8.62 -12.29
N LEU A 119 -2.97 8.88 -13.46
CA LEU A 119 -4.00 8.03 -14.04
C LEU A 119 -3.47 6.66 -14.47
N VAL A 120 -2.34 6.63 -15.19
CA VAL A 120 -1.68 5.39 -15.62
C VAL A 120 -1.27 4.55 -14.41
N GLY A 121 -0.71 5.18 -13.39
CA GLY A 121 -0.30 4.47 -12.18
C GLY A 121 -1.47 3.92 -11.35
N ILE A 122 -2.59 4.65 -11.26
CA ILE A 122 -3.83 4.15 -10.64
C ILE A 122 -4.35 2.92 -11.40
N ALA A 123 -4.42 2.99 -12.72
CA ALA A 123 -4.86 1.88 -13.57
C ALA A 123 -3.93 0.67 -13.44
N ALA A 124 -2.61 0.87 -13.58
CA ALA A 124 -1.60 -0.18 -13.45
C ALA A 124 -1.62 -0.82 -12.06
N TYR A 125 -1.70 -0.02 -10.98
CA TYR A 125 -1.81 -0.53 -9.62
C TYR A 125 -3.01 -1.46 -9.46
N LYS A 126 -4.16 -1.07 -10.03
CA LYS A 126 -5.38 -1.86 -9.97
C LYS A 126 -5.27 -3.15 -10.79
N MET A 127 -4.73 -3.08 -12.01
CA MET A 127 -4.51 -4.24 -12.89
C MET A 127 -3.54 -5.26 -12.28
N LEU A 128 -2.54 -4.80 -11.52
CA LEU A 128 -1.58 -5.64 -10.81
C LEU A 128 -2.11 -6.24 -9.50
N GLY A 129 -3.43 -6.15 -9.26
CA GLY A 129 -4.12 -6.71 -8.09
C GLY A 129 -4.11 -5.82 -6.85
N GLY A 130 -3.71 -4.55 -6.98
CA GLY A 130 -3.68 -3.59 -5.89
C GLY A 130 -5.08 -3.28 -5.35
N ARG A 131 -5.17 -3.10 -4.02
CA ARG A 131 -6.38 -2.66 -3.32
C ARG A 131 -6.10 -1.31 -2.71
N PHE A 132 -6.80 -0.25 -3.14
CA PHE A 132 -6.51 1.11 -2.64
C PHE A 132 -6.55 1.21 -1.11
N ARG A 133 -7.53 0.56 -0.45
CA ARG A 133 -7.57 0.52 1.02
C ARG A 133 -6.31 -0.06 1.65
N ALA A 134 -5.62 -1.00 0.98
CA ALA A 134 -4.42 -1.64 1.49
C ALA A 134 -3.19 -0.72 1.45
N VAL A 135 -3.27 0.46 0.83
CA VAL A 135 -2.24 1.49 0.93
C VAL A 135 -2.20 2.09 2.33
N LEU A 136 -3.32 2.14 3.06
CA LEU A 136 -3.44 2.77 4.37
C LEU A 136 -3.00 1.80 5.48
N PRO A 137 -2.66 2.30 6.68
CA PRO A 137 -2.28 1.45 7.80
C PRO A 137 -3.42 0.51 8.22
N SER A 138 -3.07 -0.61 8.82
CA SER A 138 -4.03 -1.59 9.32
C SER A 138 -4.53 -1.22 10.72
N ASP A 139 -5.84 -1.28 10.93
CA ASP A 139 -6.45 -1.18 12.26
C ASP A 139 -6.49 -2.57 12.90
N LEU A 140 -5.89 -2.71 14.09
CA LEU A 140 -5.80 -4.00 14.77
C LEU A 140 -7.14 -4.63 15.15
N CYS A 141 -8.24 -3.87 15.14
CA CYS A 141 -9.56 -4.37 15.49
C CYS A 141 -10.43 -4.73 14.26
N LYS A 142 -9.89 -4.61 13.04
CA LYS A 142 -10.61 -4.82 11.77
C LYS A 142 -9.80 -5.73 10.83
N PRO A 143 -10.38 -6.21 9.71
CA PRO A 143 -9.57 -6.90 8.70
C PRO A 143 -8.48 -5.96 8.20
N GLY A 144 -7.22 -6.40 8.26
CA GLY A 144 -6.07 -5.57 7.91
C GLY A 144 -5.89 -5.39 6.39
N ALA A 145 -4.88 -4.61 6.03
CA ALA A 145 -4.55 -4.30 4.64
C ALA A 145 -4.31 -5.56 3.79
N PHE A 146 -3.80 -6.64 4.40
CA PHE A 146 -3.50 -7.93 3.76
C PHE A 146 -4.52 -9.02 4.10
N ALA A 147 -5.72 -8.66 4.55
CA ALA A 147 -6.84 -9.60 4.66
C ALA A 147 -7.32 -10.01 3.26
N HIS A 148 -6.84 -11.16 2.76
CA HIS A 148 -7.23 -11.73 1.47
C HIS A 148 -8.31 -12.80 1.65
N GLU A 149 -8.01 -13.80 2.46
CA GLU A 149 -8.92 -14.90 2.80
C GLU A 149 -9.06 -15.03 4.32
N SER A 150 -10.14 -15.69 4.73
CA SER A 150 -10.46 -15.94 6.14
C SER A 150 -11.34 -17.17 6.29
N LEU A 151 -11.27 -17.80 7.45
CA LEU A 151 -12.11 -18.95 7.77
C LEU A 151 -13.32 -18.52 8.60
N PRO A 152 -14.51 -19.09 8.37
CA PRO A 152 -15.63 -18.87 9.28
C PRO A 152 -15.28 -19.42 10.67
N THR A 153 -15.79 -18.78 11.73
CA THR A 153 -15.75 -19.35 13.09
C THR A 153 -17.15 -19.50 13.64
N VAL A 154 -17.34 -20.52 14.47
CA VAL A 154 -18.57 -20.75 15.22
C VAL A 154 -18.28 -20.39 16.69
N GLY A 155 -18.67 -19.18 17.08
CA GLY A 155 -18.50 -18.68 18.43
C GLY A 155 -17.11 -18.14 18.76
N ALA A 156 -16.82 -18.03 20.06
CA ALA A 156 -15.65 -17.35 20.62
C ALA A 156 -14.44 -18.27 20.87
N GLY A 157 -14.56 -19.57 20.55
CA GLY A 157 -13.55 -20.59 20.82
C GLY A 157 -12.30 -20.46 19.95
N TYR A 158 -11.19 -21.06 20.38
CA TYR A 158 -9.98 -21.09 19.55
C TYR A 158 -10.17 -21.94 18.29
N ALA A 159 -9.44 -21.60 17.22
CA ALA A 159 -9.39 -22.39 16.01
C ALA A 159 -8.97 -23.85 16.32
N GLY A 160 -9.75 -24.82 15.85
CA GLY A 160 -9.40 -26.25 15.89
C GLY A 160 -8.19 -26.58 15.03
N GLU A 161 -7.64 -27.78 15.15
CA GLU A 161 -6.35 -28.12 14.51
C GLU A 161 -6.40 -28.05 12.97
N THR A 162 -7.52 -28.45 12.37
CA THR A 162 -7.75 -28.31 10.91
C THR A 162 -7.75 -26.84 10.49
N SER A 163 -8.46 -25.98 11.22
CA SER A 163 -8.49 -24.53 10.99
C SER A 163 -7.10 -23.90 11.20
N ARG A 164 -6.33 -24.37 12.18
CA ARG A 164 -4.94 -23.91 12.40
C ARG A 164 -4.03 -24.29 11.26
N ALA A 165 -4.12 -25.52 10.75
CA ALA A 165 -3.35 -25.97 9.59
C ALA A 165 -3.65 -25.09 8.37
N GLU A 166 -4.92 -24.77 8.15
CA GLU A 166 -5.36 -23.90 7.07
C GLU A 166 -4.91 -22.45 7.27
N LEU A 167 -5.01 -21.89 8.48
CA LEU A 167 -4.47 -20.56 8.79
C LEU A 167 -2.96 -20.47 8.57
N ARG A 168 -2.20 -21.54 8.88
CA ARG A 168 -0.76 -21.61 8.57
C ARG A 168 -0.52 -21.60 7.05
N ARG A 169 -1.37 -22.27 6.24
CA ARG A 169 -1.32 -22.21 4.77
C ARG A 169 -1.55 -20.78 4.28
N LEU A 170 -2.61 -20.13 4.77
CA LEU A 170 -2.93 -18.73 4.44
C LEU A 170 -1.80 -17.77 4.84
N MET A 171 -1.23 -17.94 6.04
CA MET A 171 -0.09 -17.15 6.51
C MET A 171 1.15 -17.28 5.60
N ARG A 172 1.47 -18.49 5.12
CA ARG A 172 2.61 -18.69 4.20
C ARG A 172 2.35 -18.04 2.83
N ARG A 173 1.12 -18.16 2.30
CA ARG A 173 0.75 -17.60 1.00
C ARG A 173 0.69 -16.08 1.05
N ASP A 174 -0.07 -15.52 1.98
CA ASP A 174 -0.46 -14.11 1.97
C ASP A 174 0.29 -13.27 3.01
N GLY A 175 0.68 -13.88 4.12
CA GLY A 175 1.24 -13.23 5.29
C GLY A 175 0.20 -12.86 6.33
N CYS A 176 0.66 -12.26 7.42
CA CYS A 176 -0.20 -11.71 8.47
C CYS A 176 -1.15 -10.68 7.88
N HIS A 177 -2.45 -10.79 8.18
CA HIS A 177 -3.47 -9.93 7.57
C HIS A 177 -3.29 -8.43 7.87
N HIS A 178 -2.61 -8.08 8.97
CA HIS A 178 -2.32 -6.69 9.31
C HIS A 178 -1.00 -6.15 8.72
N CYS A 179 0.11 -6.90 8.83
CA CYS A 179 1.45 -6.39 8.47
C CYS A 179 2.07 -7.03 7.23
N GLY A 180 1.45 -8.09 6.68
CA GLY A 180 1.92 -8.82 5.51
C GLY A 180 3.13 -9.74 5.76
N TRP A 181 3.60 -9.86 7.00
CA TRP A 181 4.77 -10.68 7.34
C TRP A 181 4.44 -12.18 7.28
N LYS A 182 5.27 -12.97 6.59
CA LYS A 182 5.02 -14.40 6.29
C LYS A 182 5.73 -15.41 7.21
N ARG A 183 6.64 -14.94 8.09
CA ARG A 183 7.46 -15.82 8.93
C ARG A 183 6.97 -15.86 10.38
N GLY A 184 7.18 -17.01 11.05
CA GLY A 184 6.90 -17.20 12.47
C GLY A 184 5.56 -17.89 12.75
N GLN A 185 5.20 -17.94 14.04
CA GLN A 185 3.98 -18.60 14.50
C GLN A 185 2.72 -17.90 13.99
N CYS A 186 1.84 -18.67 13.35
CA CYS A 186 0.51 -18.23 12.92
C CYS A 186 -0.51 -18.44 14.03
N ILE A 187 -1.30 -17.40 14.30
CA ILE A 187 -2.41 -17.40 15.24
C ILE A 187 -3.69 -17.08 14.45
N GLY A 188 -4.79 -17.77 14.78
CA GLY A 188 -6.11 -17.43 14.29
C GLY A 188 -6.67 -16.24 15.04
N ASP A 189 -6.74 -15.09 14.37
CA ASP A 189 -7.27 -13.85 14.93
C ASP A 189 -8.77 -13.72 14.65
N HIS A 190 -9.55 -13.52 15.70
CA HIS A 190 -10.99 -13.27 15.60
C HIS A 190 -11.23 -11.82 15.20
N ILE A 191 -11.83 -11.62 14.03
CA ILE A 191 -12.29 -10.29 13.60
C ILE A 191 -13.81 -10.33 13.38
N PRO A 192 -14.58 -9.45 14.04
CA PRO A 192 -14.14 -8.53 15.10
C PRO A 192 -13.65 -9.28 16.36
N PRO A 193 -12.77 -8.70 17.20
CA PRO A 193 -12.31 -9.32 18.45
C PRO A 193 -13.45 -9.69 19.39
N ASN A 194 -13.34 -10.78 20.15
CA ASN A 194 -14.41 -11.25 21.05
C ASN A 194 -14.92 -10.15 22.00
N LYS A 195 -14.00 -9.38 22.61
CA LYS A 195 -14.40 -8.26 23.48
C LYS A 195 -15.27 -7.24 22.76
N LEU A 196 -15.13 -7.03 21.45
CA LEU A 196 -15.96 -6.11 20.67
C LEU A 196 -17.22 -6.78 20.11
N ALA A 197 -17.11 -8.04 19.68
CA ALA A 197 -18.23 -8.82 19.14
C ALA A 197 -19.31 -9.08 20.20
N TRP A 198 -18.89 -9.34 21.44
CA TRP A 198 -19.76 -9.77 22.53
C TRP A 198 -20.01 -8.68 23.59
N ALA A 199 -19.24 -7.58 23.63
CA ALA A 199 -19.54 -6.44 24.51
C ALA A 199 -20.71 -5.55 24.01
N GLY A 200 -21.34 -5.91 22.89
CA GLY A 200 -22.59 -5.32 22.43
C GLY A 200 -22.42 -3.95 21.78
N ASN A 201 -22.87 -3.88 20.51
CA ASN A 201 -23.49 -2.80 19.73
C ASN A 201 -23.27 -1.31 20.05
N SER A 202 -22.95 -0.88 21.26
CA SER A 202 -23.10 0.49 21.71
C SER A 202 -22.12 1.52 21.13
N GLN A 203 -20.90 1.19 20.71
CA GLN A 203 -19.96 2.21 20.17
C GLN A 203 -20.16 2.48 18.68
N ALA A 204 -20.29 1.42 17.87
CA ALA A 204 -20.57 1.57 16.44
C ALA A 204 -21.96 2.18 16.21
N GLU A 205 -22.95 1.77 17.01
CA GLU A 205 -24.28 2.37 17.03
C GLU A 205 -24.23 3.83 17.50
N ARG A 206 -23.46 4.16 18.55
CA ARG A 206 -23.26 5.56 18.97
C ARG A 206 -22.60 6.41 17.88
N LEU A 207 -21.60 5.90 17.18
CA LEU A 207 -20.91 6.65 16.12
C LEU A 207 -21.77 6.80 14.87
N ALA A 208 -22.51 5.76 14.49
CA ALA A 208 -23.49 5.81 13.41
C ALA A 208 -24.59 6.83 13.73
N ASN A 209 -25.12 6.81 14.95
CA ASN A 209 -26.12 7.76 15.43
C ASN A 209 -25.58 9.20 15.46
N SER A 210 -24.34 9.39 15.93
CA SER A 210 -23.66 10.69 15.91
C SER A 210 -23.43 11.22 14.49
N LEU A 211 -22.97 10.37 13.56
CA LEU A 211 -22.76 10.78 12.16
C LEU A 211 -24.08 11.10 11.46
N ALA A 212 -25.12 10.26 11.67
CA ALA A 212 -26.45 10.51 11.15
C ALA A 212 -27.02 11.83 11.68
N SER A 213 -26.80 12.16 12.96
CA SER A 213 -27.21 13.44 13.55
C SER A 213 -26.47 14.63 12.95
N ALA A 214 -25.17 14.51 12.69
CA ALA A 214 -24.36 15.56 12.07
C ALA A 214 -24.74 15.80 10.61
N VAL A 215 -24.96 14.74 9.83
CA VAL A 215 -25.42 14.82 8.43
C VAL A 215 -26.81 15.44 8.36
N ASN A 216 -27.74 15.03 9.23
CA ASN A 216 -29.07 15.64 9.33
C ASN A 216 -28.99 17.13 9.70
N LYS A 217 -28.12 17.50 10.64
CA LYS A 217 -27.91 18.90 11.03
C LYS A 217 -27.39 19.72 9.85
N ALA A 218 -26.35 19.24 9.16
CA ALA A 218 -25.80 19.91 7.97
C ALA A 218 -26.82 20.07 6.84
N ARG A 219 -27.67 19.07 6.62
CA ARG A 219 -28.78 19.12 5.64
C ARG A 219 -29.81 20.20 5.99
N LYS A 220 -30.17 20.35 7.26
CA LYS A 220 -31.16 21.33 7.72
C LYS A 220 -30.62 22.75 7.77
N THR A 221 -29.36 22.96 8.15
CA THR A 221 -28.80 24.31 8.39
C THR A 221 -28.14 24.94 7.18
N SER A 222 -27.71 24.15 6.18
CA SER A 222 -27.05 24.71 5.00
C SER A 222 -28.02 25.46 4.08
N LYS A 223 -27.64 26.64 3.60
CA LYS A 223 -28.32 27.37 2.52
C LYS A 223 -27.91 26.89 1.12
N TRP A 224 -26.82 26.12 1.01
CA TRP A 224 -26.25 25.67 -0.27
C TRP A 224 -26.87 24.35 -0.74
N THR A 225 -27.44 24.34 -1.95
CA THR A 225 -28.10 23.19 -2.57
C THR A 225 -27.13 22.01 -2.81
N ALA A 226 -25.89 22.26 -3.22
CA ALA A 226 -24.89 21.22 -3.42
C ALA A 226 -24.55 20.44 -2.12
N VAL A 227 -24.47 21.14 -0.98
CA VAL A 227 -24.24 20.52 0.34
C VAL A 227 -25.44 19.68 0.76
N LYS A 228 -26.68 20.13 0.48
CA LYS A 228 -27.90 19.35 0.76
C LYS A 228 -27.94 18.06 -0.06
N GLN A 229 -27.60 18.12 -1.35
CA GLN A 229 -27.55 16.96 -2.23
C GLN A 229 -26.47 15.97 -1.79
N GLY A 230 -25.26 16.46 -1.46
CA GLY A 230 -24.18 15.63 -0.92
C GLY A 230 -24.54 14.96 0.42
N ALA A 231 -25.18 15.69 1.34
CA ALA A 231 -25.65 15.16 2.61
C ALA A 231 -26.77 14.12 2.43
N ALA A 232 -27.70 14.33 1.50
CA ALA A 232 -28.77 13.38 1.19
C ALA A 232 -28.22 12.08 0.56
N ALA A 233 -27.27 12.19 -0.37
CA ALA A 233 -26.58 11.04 -0.94
C ALA A 233 -25.83 10.26 0.16
N MET A 234 -25.09 10.95 1.03
CA MET A 234 -24.38 10.33 2.14
C MET A 234 -25.31 9.68 3.16
N GLN A 235 -26.49 10.26 3.40
CA GLN A 235 -27.51 9.67 4.25
C GLN A 235 -28.12 8.40 3.64
N SER A 236 -28.34 8.35 2.32
CA SER A 236 -28.78 7.13 1.62
C SER A 236 -27.73 6.01 1.69
N VAL A 237 -26.44 6.36 1.60
CA VAL A 237 -25.33 5.42 1.78
C VAL A 237 -25.25 4.95 3.24
N LEU A 238 -25.40 5.83 4.22
CA LEU A 238 -25.37 5.47 5.64
C LEU A 238 -26.56 4.61 6.06
N SER A 239 -27.75 4.85 5.50
CA SER A 239 -28.95 4.06 5.80
C SER A 239 -28.96 2.71 5.11
N SER A 240 -28.43 2.61 3.88
CA SER A 240 -28.16 1.32 3.24
C SER A 240 -27.03 0.53 3.92
N ALA A 241 -26.03 1.23 4.47
CA ALA A 241 -24.99 0.62 5.32
C ALA A 241 -25.47 0.33 6.76
N GLY A 242 -26.61 0.91 7.17
CA GLY A 242 -27.18 0.89 8.52
C GLY A 242 -28.31 -0.12 8.72
N ALA A 243 -28.57 -1.01 7.76
CA ALA A 243 -29.43 -2.17 7.94
C ALA A 243 -28.83 -3.09 9.04
N SER A 244 -29.22 -2.80 10.28
CA SER A 244 -29.18 -3.58 11.52
C SER A 244 -28.19 -4.76 11.60
N PRO A 245 -27.11 -4.69 12.42
CA PRO A 245 -26.34 -5.86 12.82
C PRO A 245 -27.08 -6.64 13.94
N ARG A 246 -28.40 -6.85 13.83
CA ARG A 246 -29.09 -7.83 14.66
C ARG A 246 -28.82 -9.23 14.08
N SER A 247 -27.60 -9.73 14.30
CA SER A 247 -27.16 -11.16 14.25
C SER A 247 -25.64 -11.37 14.01
N ALA A 248 -24.82 -10.32 13.93
CA ALA A 248 -23.39 -10.46 13.59
C ALA A 248 -22.51 -11.15 14.67
N ALA A 249 -23.06 -11.47 15.85
CA ALA A 249 -22.41 -12.38 16.79
C ALA A 249 -22.10 -13.77 16.18
N GLY A 250 -22.72 -14.12 15.04
CA GLY A 250 -22.45 -15.35 14.27
C GLY A 250 -21.46 -15.23 13.09
N LEU A 251 -20.91 -14.05 12.78
CA LEU A 251 -20.06 -13.85 11.58
C LEU A 251 -18.63 -13.41 11.92
N GLN A 252 -18.14 -13.73 13.11
CA GLN A 252 -16.70 -13.64 13.36
C GLN A 252 -15.95 -14.54 12.35
N ARG A 253 -14.77 -14.12 11.94
CA ARG A 253 -13.92 -14.89 11.03
C ARG A 253 -12.50 -14.95 11.59
N PHE A 254 -11.83 -16.06 11.32
CA PHE A 254 -10.41 -16.21 11.58
C PHE A 254 -9.59 -15.64 10.44
N TYR A 255 -8.65 -14.77 10.79
CA TYR A 255 -7.60 -14.30 9.89
C TYR A 255 -6.21 -14.76 10.37
N PRO A 256 -5.27 -15.07 9.46
CA PRO A 256 -3.91 -15.41 9.85
C PRO A 256 -3.21 -14.17 10.43
N GLN A 257 -2.71 -14.27 11.65
CA GLN A 257 -2.05 -13.15 12.34
C GLN A 257 -0.73 -13.61 12.98
N CYS A 258 0.28 -12.74 12.97
CA CYS A 258 1.57 -13.03 13.60
C CYS A 258 1.54 -12.66 15.09
N ARG A 259 2.35 -13.33 15.92
CA ARG A 259 2.42 -13.11 17.37
C ARG A 259 2.60 -11.63 17.77
N LYS A 260 3.45 -10.89 17.06
CA LYS A 260 3.66 -9.44 17.30
C LYS A 260 2.37 -8.62 17.14
N CYS A 261 1.63 -8.81 16.03
CA CYS A 261 0.36 -8.10 15.81
C CYS A 261 -0.70 -8.52 16.83
N SER A 262 -0.75 -9.82 17.17
CA SER A 262 -1.68 -10.34 18.18
C SER A 262 -1.47 -9.69 19.56
N GLN A 263 -0.22 -9.57 20.01
CA GLN A 263 0.10 -8.90 21.28
C GLN A 263 -0.29 -7.41 21.27
N LEU A 264 -0.01 -6.71 20.17
CA LEU A 264 -0.40 -5.30 20.01
C LEU A 264 -1.91 -5.13 20.00
N GLN A 265 -2.64 -6.05 19.37
CA GLN A 265 -4.09 -6.06 19.30
C GLN A 265 -4.68 -6.33 20.69
N ALA A 266 -4.17 -7.33 21.42
CA ALA A 266 -4.59 -7.61 22.78
C ALA A 266 -4.39 -6.39 23.71
N ALA A 267 -3.27 -5.67 23.59
CA ALA A 267 -3.05 -4.42 24.32
C ALA A 267 -4.04 -3.31 23.91
N ALA A 268 -4.31 -3.15 22.61
CA ALA A 268 -5.26 -2.17 22.09
C ALA A 268 -6.70 -2.44 22.58
N VAL A 269 -7.15 -3.70 22.50
CA VAL A 269 -8.47 -4.16 22.93
C VAL A 269 -8.64 -4.04 24.46
N ARG A 270 -7.61 -4.36 25.25
CA ARG A 270 -7.65 -4.17 26.70
C ARG A 270 -7.80 -2.70 27.09
N SER A 271 -7.03 -1.83 26.45
CA SER A 271 -7.06 -0.38 26.70
C SER A 271 -8.21 0.38 26.03
N ASN A 272 -9.07 -0.30 25.26
CA ASN A 272 -10.14 0.30 24.47
C ASN A 272 -9.64 1.43 23.55
N ARG A 273 -8.46 1.25 22.95
CA ARG A 273 -7.84 2.22 22.05
C ARG A 273 -7.71 1.65 20.65
N THR A 274 -8.00 2.46 19.65
CA THR A 274 -7.67 2.15 18.26
C THR A 274 -6.16 2.17 18.08
N ARG A 275 -5.58 1.10 17.54
CA ARG A 275 -4.15 1.03 17.26
C ARG A 275 -3.95 0.70 15.78
N LEU A 276 -3.30 1.63 15.09
CA LEU A 276 -2.92 1.48 13.70
C LEU A 276 -1.50 0.93 13.59
N ILE A 277 -1.26 0.09 12.59
CA ILE A 277 0.07 -0.39 12.26
C ILE A 277 0.40 -0.10 10.80
N LEU A 278 1.60 0.41 10.58
CA LEU A 278 2.20 0.49 9.26
C LEU A 278 2.60 -0.92 8.83
N HIS A 279 2.52 -1.18 7.53
CA HIS A 279 2.92 -2.47 6.99
C HIS A 279 4.23 -2.33 6.22
N LYS A 280 5.16 -3.23 6.55
CA LYS A 280 6.48 -3.35 5.93
C LYS A 280 6.51 -4.53 4.97
N GLY A 281 5.41 -4.73 4.25
CA GLY A 281 5.26 -5.88 3.35
C GLY A 281 6.42 -5.93 2.36
N GLY A 282 6.90 -7.15 2.07
CA GLY A 282 7.89 -7.37 1.02
C GLY A 282 7.38 -6.94 -0.37
N PRO A 283 8.20 -7.06 -1.42
CA PRO A 283 7.81 -6.64 -2.76
C PRO A 283 6.51 -7.34 -3.17
N ARG A 284 5.53 -6.56 -3.65
CA ARG A 284 4.26 -7.05 -4.18
C ARG A 284 4.13 -6.61 -5.64
N SER A 285 3.39 -7.37 -6.43
CA SER A 285 3.19 -7.10 -7.86
C SER A 285 2.77 -5.65 -8.13
N TRP A 286 1.86 -5.08 -7.34
CA TRP A 286 1.38 -3.72 -7.55
C TRP A 286 2.41 -2.60 -7.28
N TYR A 287 3.58 -2.90 -6.67
CA TYR A 287 4.67 -1.92 -6.58
C TYR A 287 5.33 -1.67 -7.93
N PHE A 288 5.20 -2.60 -8.89
CA PHE A 288 5.67 -2.40 -10.26
C PHE A 288 4.87 -1.34 -11.03
N ALA A 289 3.73 -0.86 -10.51
CA ALA A 289 3.02 0.28 -11.10
C ALA A 289 3.94 1.50 -11.26
N GLY A 290 4.80 1.78 -10.27
CA GLY A 290 5.80 2.84 -10.36
C GLY A 290 6.81 2.63 -11.47
N VAL A 291 7.27 1.39 -11.68
CA VAL A 291 8.19 1.05 -12.79
C VAL A 291 7.51 1.30 -14.14
N LEU A 292 6.27 0.84 -14.32
CA LEU A 292 5.51 1.03 -15.55
C LEU A 292 5.28 2.51 -15.87
N VAL A 293 4.99 3.33 -14.86
CA VAL A 293 4.89 4.80 -15.03
C VAL A 293 6.22 5.40 -15.44
N GLY A 294 7.34 4.98 -14.83
CA GLY A 294 8.66 5.46 -15.20
C GLY A 294 9.06 5.11 -16.64
N LEU A 295 8.72 3.90 -17.10
CA LEU A 295 9.00 3.46 -18.47
C LEU A 295 8.30 4.32 -19.54
N ARG A 296 7.16 4.97 -19.22
CA ARG A 296 6.48 5.91 -20.14
C ARG A 296 7.41 7.02 -20.62
N HIS A 297 8.30 7.48 -19.74
CA HIS A 297 9.20 8.60 -20.00
C HIS A 297 10.46 8.21 -20.77
N TYR A 298 10.64 6.94 -21.10
CA TYR A 298 11.84 6.46 -21.76
C TYR A 298 12.04 7.07 -23.16
N TYR A 299 10.97 7.20 -23.95
CA TYR A 299 11.02 7.71 -25.33
C TYR A 299 11.09 9.24 -25.45
N ALA A 300 11.06 9.98 -24.34
CA ALA A 300 10.94 11.44 -24.37
C ALA A 300 12.23 12.19 -24.74
N ILE A 301 13.36 11.48 -24.91
CA ILE A 301 14.60 12.09 -25.40
C ILE A 301 14.79 11.64 -26.85
N PRO A 302 14.67 12.54 -27.84
CA PRO A 302 15.13 12.25 -29.19
C PRO A 302 16.59 11.82 -29.10
N GLY A 303 16.94 10.72 -29.79
CA GLY A 303 18.34 10.41 -30.01
C GLY A 303 19.09 11.62 -30.58
N PRO A 304 20.42 11.69 -30.39
CA PRO A 304 21.22 12.76 -30.98
C PRO A 304 20.99 12.90 -32.49
#